data_AF-A0A9P4UDA3-F1
#
_entry.id   AF-A0A9P4UDA3-F1
#
_cell.length_a   1.000
_cell.length_b   1.000
_cell.length_c   1.000
_cell.angle_alpha   90.00
_cell.angle_beta   90.00
_cell.angle_gamma   90.00
#
_symmetry.space_group_name_H-M   'P 1'
#
loop_
_entity.id
_entity.type
_entity.pdbx_description
1 polymer ?
#
loop_
_entity_poly.entity_id
_entity_poly.type
_entity_poly.pdbx_seq_one_letter_code
_entity_poly.pdbx_strand_id
1 'polypeptide(L)'
;RSDAFIEGHSNKVDIYDFEPGTFEMFVEFMYFGRYTYKDDLTDHLRLRDSAKAWILGDYFDAVEFKNFAIRNLHDVYMSPGSGGRPKTGIGPKMVDYCYSQTASGSPLSQLVLAFLVQNWHDSDIIHYDGGGSWELVWAQHPTLRDELL
;
A
#
# COMPACT_ATOMS: atom_id res chain seq x y z
N ARG A 1 18.56 -11.14 -34.37
CA ARG A 1 18.62 -10.50 -33.04
C ARG A 1 18.41 -11.61 -32.01
N SER A 2 19.46 -12.06 -31.35
CA SER A 2 19.35 -12.93 -30.17
C SER A 2 19.54 -12.06 -28.94
N ASP A 3 18.59 -11.15 -28.70
CA ASP A 3 18.55 -10.37 -27.47
C ASP A 3 17.86 -11.23 -26.40
N ALA A 4 18.41 -12.41 -26.15
CA ALA A 4 17.95 -13.27 -25.08
C ALA A 4 18.62 -12.80 -23.80
N PHE A 5 17.83 -12.15 -22.95
CA PHE A 5 18.16 -11.75 -21.60
C PHE A 5 18.94 -12.86 -20.86
N ILE A 6 19.94 -12.49 -20.05
CA ILE A 6 20.80 -13.46 -19.33
C ILE A 6 19.94 -14.37 -18.44
N GLU A 7 18.87 -13.81 -17.91
CA GLU A 7 17.82 -14.44 -17.11
C GLU A 7 17.24 -15.68 -17.80
N GLY A 8 17.02 -15.61 -19.12
CA GLY A 8 16.51 -16.72 -19.92
C GLY A 8 17.51 -17.88 -20.10
N HIS A 9 18.79 -17.62 -19.87
CA HIS A 9 19.85 -18.65 -19.94
C HIS A 9 20.23 -19.17 -18.56
N SER A 10 20.23 -18.30 -17.54
CA SER A 10 20.57 -18.65 -16.16
C SER A 10 19.41 -19.31 -15.42
N ASN A 11 18.18 -19.21 -15.94
CA ASN A 11 16.94 -19.55 -15.24
C ASN A 11 16.86 -18.87 -13.86
N LYS A 12 17.39 -17.64 -13.75
CA LYS A 12 17.47 -16.88 -12.51
C LYS A 12 17.11 -15.43 -12.78
N VAL A 13 16.20 -14.90 -11.96
CA VAL A 13 15.85 -13.48 -11.92
C VAL A 13 16.14 -12.99 -10.49
N ASP A 14 16.86 -11.87 -10.38
CA ASP A 14 17.07 -11.18 -9.12
C ASP A 14 16.11 -10.00 -9.02
N ILE A 15 15.36 -9.93 -7.93
CA ILE A 15 14.39 -8.86 -7.65
C ILE A 15 14.94 -8.03 -6.50
N TYR A 16 15.10 -6.72 -6.72
CA TYR A 16 15.66 -5.78 -5.75
C TYR A 16 14.55 -4.91 -5.15
N ASP A 17 14.85 -4.22 -4.04
CA ASP A 17 13.97 -3.24 -3.38
C ASP A 17 12.67 -3.78 -2.78
N PHE A 18 12.43 -5.09 -2.86
CA PHE A 18 11.28 -5.76 -2.26
C PHE A 18 11.67 -6.71 -1.13
N GLU A 19 10.86 -6.70 -0.07
CA GLU A 19 11.01 -7.64 1.03
C GLU A 19 10.65 -9.07 0.56
N PRO A 20 11.40 -10.11 0.99
CA PRO A 20 11.10 -11.50 0.64
C PRO A 20 9.67 -11.93 0.97
N GLY A 21 9.11 -11.44 2.09
CA GLY A 21 7.73 -11.72 2.48
C GLY A 21 6.69 -11.16 1.51
N THR A 22 6.98 -10.03 0.86
CA THR A 22 6.10 -9.47 -0.18
C THR A 22 6.10 -10.35 -1.43
N PHE A 23 7.27 -10.88 -1.81
CA PHE A 23 7.38 -11.82 -2.92
C PHE A 23 6.70 -13.16 -2.60
N GLU A 24 6.79 -13.64 -1.35
CA GLU A 24 6.07 -14.83 -0.91
C GLU A 24 4.55 -14.69 -1.11
N MET A 25 3.97 -13.52 -0.82
CA MET A 25 2.55 -13.25 -1.11
C MET A 25 2.23 -13.34 -2.61
N PHE A 26 3.13 -12.87 -3.47
CA PHE A 26 2.95 -13.00 -4.92
C PHE A 26 2.96 -14.46 -5.35
N VAL A 27 3.89 -15.26 -4.84
CA VAL A 27 3.95 -16.70 -5.11
C VAL A 27 2.68 -17.40 -4.62
N GLU A 28 2.23 -17.13 -3.39
CA GLU A 28 0.99 -17.69 -2.85
C GLU A 28 -0.21 -17.33 -3.74
N PHE A 29 -0.30 -16.08 -4.19
CA PHE A 29 -1.34 -15.64 -5.12
C PHE A 29 -1.30 -16.38 -6.45
N MET A 30 -0.12 -16.59 -7.03
CA MET A 30 0.02 -17.33 -8.29
C MET A 30 -0.48 -18.78 -8.19
N TYR A 31 -0.30 -19.42 -7.03
CA TYR A 31 -0.75 -20.80 -6.81
C TYR A 31 -2.23 -20.91 -6.43
N PHE A 32 -2.76 -19.96 -5.65
CA PHE A 32 -4.08 -20.10 -5.02
C PHE A 32 -5.11 -19.03 -5.41
N GLY A 33 -4.72 -18.03 -6.21
CA GLY A 33 -5.55 -16.87 -6.54
C GLY A 33 -5.80 -15.92 -5.36
N ARG A 34 -5.09 -16.12 -4.25
CA ARG A 34 -5.17 -15.31 -3.01
C ARG A 34 -3.87 -15.48 -2.22
N TYR A 35 -3.56 -14.50 -1.37
CA TYR A 35 -2.48 -14.61 -0.40
C TYR A 35 -2.99 -14.34 1.02
N THR A 36 -2.26 -14.87 1.99
CA THR A 36 -2.52 -14.68 3.40
C THR A 36 -1.75 -13.45 3.89
N TYR A 37 -2.46 -12.39 4.26
CA TYR A 37 -1.86 -11.22 4.92
C TYR A 37 -1.97 -11.35 6.44
N LYS A 38 -0.97 -10.85 7.16
CA LYS A 38 -0.91 -10.86 8.64
C LYS A 38 -0.95 -9.44 9.15
N ASP A 39 -1.98 -8.71 8.73
CA ASP A 39 -2.17 -7.33 9.19
C ASP A 39 -2.69 -7.32 10.64
N ASP A 40 -1.91 -6.69 11.51
CA ASP A 40 -2.39 -6.26 12.82
C ASP A 40 -3.14 -4.93 12.66
N LEU A 41 -4.47 -5.00 12.71
CA LEU A 41 -5.35 -3.83 12.57
C LEU A 41 -5.32 -2.90 13.78
N THR A 42 -4.72 -3.33 14.90
CA THR A 42 -4.54 -2.48 16.09
C THR A 42 -3.29 -1.62 16.01
N ASP A 43 -2.30 -2.01 15.20
CA ASP A 43 -1.11 -1.21 14.92
C ASP A 43 -1.39 -0.30 13.71
N HIS A 44 -1.76 0.95 13.98
CA HIS A 44 -2.08 1.94 12.96
C HIS A 44 -0.85 2.58 12.29
N LEU A 45 0.35 2.37 12.82
CA LEU A 45 1.61 2.90 12.29
C LEU A 45 2.29 1.92 11.33
N ARG A 46 1.85 0.66 11.30
CA ARG A 46 2.37 -0.39 10.45
C ARG A 46 2.00 -0.19 8.97
N LEU A 47 2.96 -0.49 8.10
CA LEU A 47 2.70 -0.67 6.67
C LEU A 47 1.90 -1.93 6.45
N ARG A 48 0.73 -1.79 5.79
CA ARG A 48 -0.13 -2.93 5.49
C ARG A 48 0.51 -3.83 4.44
N ASP A 49 0.43 -5.13 4.66
CA ASP A 49 0.96 -6.14 3.74
C ASP A 49 0.35 -5.96 2.35
N SER A 50 -0.96 -5.64 2.27
CA SER A 50 -1.64 -5.40 1.00
C SER A 50 -1.16 -4.15 0.23
N ALA A 51 -0.60 -3.13 0.88
CA ALA A 51 0.01 -2.02 0.13
C ALA A 51 1.35 -2.42 -0.48
N LYS A 52 2.17 -3.18 0.27
CA LYS A 52 3.42 -3.75 -0.25
C LYS A 52 3.15 -4.68 -1.44
N ALA A 53 2.13 -5.55 -1.30
CA ALA A 53 1.68 -6.44 -2.37
C ALA A 53 1.23 -5.65 -3.61
N TRP A 54 0.47 -4.56 -3.42
CA TRP A 54 0.04 -3.73 -4.53
C TRP A 54 1.22 -3.14 -5.31
N ILE A 55 2.22 -2.57 -4.61
CA ILE A 55 3.41 -1.97 -5.24
C ILE A 55 4.22 -3.03 -5.98
N LEU A 56 4.42 -4.22 -5.39
CA LEU A 56 5.07 -5.33 -6.09
C LEU A 56 4.29 -5.76 -7.34
N GLY A 57 2.96 -5.80 -7.24
CA GLY A 57 2.11 -6.10 -8.39
C GLY A 57 2.19 -5.05 -9.49
N ASP A 58 2.40 -3.78 -9.13
CA ASP A 58 2.63 -2.70 -10.10
C ASP A 58 3.96 -2.87 -10.80
N TYR A 59 5.00 -3.20 -10.05
CA TYR A 59 6.33 -3.50 -10.58
C TYR A 59 6.33 -4.68 -11.58
N PHE A 60 5.58 -5.75 -11.29
CA PHE A 60 5.46 -6.91 -12.18
C PHE A 60 4.41 -6.78 -13.27
N ASP A 61 3.67 -5.68 -13.33
CA ASP A 61 2.48 -5.53 -14.18
C ASP A 61 1.44 -6.67 -13.98
N ALA A 62 1.31 -7.14 -12.73
CA ALA A 62 0.43 -8.22 -12.32
C ALA A 62 -0.94 -7.68 -11.90
N VAL A 63 -1.81 -7.42 -12.89
CA VAL A 63 -3.12 -6.76 -12.72
C VAL A 63 -4.02 -7.46 -11.70
N GLU A 64 -4.16 -8.78 -11.75
CA GLU A 64 -5.02 -9.53 -10.84
C GLU A 64 -4.52 -9.47 -9.39
N PHE A 65 -3.20 -9.51 -9.21
CA PHE A 65 -2.57 -9.39 -7.89
C PHE A 65 -2.78 -8.00 -7.30
N LYS A 66 -2.58 -6.94 -8.12
CA LYS A 66 -2.91 -5.56 -7.75
C LYS A 66 -4.37 -5.41 -7.34
N ASN A 67 -5.28 -5.96 -8.13
CA ASN A 67 -6.72 -5.87 -7.88
C ASN A 67 -7.10 -6.57 -6.57
N PHE A 68 -6.50 -7.73 -6.29
CA PHE A 68 -6.71 -8.42 -5.01
C PHE A 68 -6.16 -7.59 -3.84
N ALA A 69 -4.95 -7.05 -3.98
CA ALA A 69 -4.31 -6.23 -2.95
C ALA A 69 -5.09 -4.95 -2.62
N ILE A 70 -5.52 -4.19 -3.64
CA ILE A 70 -6.31 -2.97 -3.41
C ILE A 70 -7.69 -3.26 -2.84
N ARG A 71 -8.28 -4.41 -3.20
CA ARG A 71 -9.56 -4.86 -2.61
C ARG A 71 -9.42 -5.10 -1.12
N ASN A 72 -8.35 -5.76 -0.68
CA ASN A 72 -8.10 -5.96 0.75
C ASN A 72 -7.92 -4.62 1.48
N LEU A 73 -7.18 -3.66 0.90
CA LEU A 73 -7.04 -2.32 1.49
C LEU A 73 -8.38 -1.58 1.55
N HIS A 74 -9.19 -1.65 0.50
CA HIS A 74 -10.53 -1.09 0.48
C HIS A 74 -11.43 -1.71 1.56
N ASP A 75 -11.35 -3.02 1.76
CA ASP A 75 -12.08 -3.74 2.81
C ASP A 75 -11.64 -3.34 4.21
N VAL A 76 -10.43 -2.82 4.37
CA VAL A 76 -9.86 -2.35 5.63
C VAL A 76 -10.22 -0.88 5.90
N TYR A 77 -10.08 -0.02 4.90
CA TYR A 77 -10.20 1.43 5.05
C TYR A 77 -11.59 1.99 4.70
N MET A 78 -12.27 1.43 3.71
CA MET A 78 -13.53 1.98 3.20
C MET A 78 -14.76 1.20 3.64
N SER A 79 -14.61 -0.10 3.91
CA SER A 79 -15.74 -0.90 4.39
C SER A 79 -16.01 -0.63 5.86
N PRO A 80 -17.27 -0.36 6.26
CA PRO A 80 -17.62 -0.13 7.65
C PRO A 80 -17.35 -1.39 8.48
N GLY A 81 -16.49 -1.24 9.48
CA GLY A 81 -16.33 -2.16 10.59
C GLY A 81 -17.42 -1.98 11.63
N SER A 82 -17.18 -2.49 12.84
CA SER A 82 -18.07 -2.33 13.98
C SER A 82 -18.28 -0.84 14.31
N GLY A 83 -19.54 -0.40 14.35
CA GLY A 83 -19.88 1.00 14.66
C GLY A 83 -19.82 1.95 13.47
N GLY A 84 -19.73 1.45 12.24
CA GLY A 84 -19.74 2.29 11.02
C GLY A 84 -18.41 3.01 10.74
N ARG A 85 -17.36 2.68 11.50
CA ARG A 85 -16.00 3.22 11.33
C ARG A 85 -15.14 2.26 10.48
N PRO A 86 -14.05 2.74 9.86
CA PRO A 86 -13.04 1.88 9.25
C PRO A 86 -12.52 0.80 10.21
N LYS A 87 -12.00 -0.30 9.68
CA LYS A 87 -11.47 -1.39 10.53
C LYS A 87 -10.15 -1.03 11.24
N THR A 88 -9.45 0.00 10.76
CA THR A 88 -8.22 0.54 11.33
C THR A 88 -8.07 2.01 10.95
N GLY A 89 -7.30 2.75 11.77
CA GLY A 89 -6.73 4.02 11.37
C GLY A 89 -5.53 3.91 10.43
N ILE A 90 -5.04 5.06 9.98
CA ILE A 90 -3.85 5.22 9.15
C ILE A 90 -2.86 6.19 9.79
N GLY A 91 -1.57 5.88 9.69
CA GLY A 91 -0.48 6.75 10.12
C GLY A 91 0.33 7.35 8.97
N PRO A 92 1.20 8.34 9.27
CA PRO A 92 1.97 9.07 8.26
C PRO A 92 2.89 8.16 7.44
N LYS A 93 3.47 7.13 8.07
CA LYS A 93 4.36 6.17 7.40
C LYS A 93 3.66 5.41 6.27
N MET A 94 2.40 5.03 6.46
CA MET A 94 1.61 4.34 5.45
C MET A 94 1.30 5.27 4.27
N VAL A 95 0.98 6.52 4.55
CA VAL A 95 0.72 7.54 3.53
C VAL A 95 1.97 7.84 2.72
N ASP A 96 3.09 8.13 3.39
CA ASP A 96 4.38 8.36 2.72
C ASP A 96 4.75 7.18 1.83
N TYR A 97 4.67 5.96 2.36
CA TYR A 97 5.01 4.76 1.60
C TYR A 97 4.19 4.62 0.30
N CYS A 98 2.86 4.82 0.37
CA CYS A 98 2.01 4.73 -0.81
C CYS A 98 2.31 5.84 -1.84
N TYR A 99 2.57 7.07 -1.40
CA TYR A 99 2.84 8.19 -2.29
C TYR A 99 4.25 8.15 -2.89
N SER A 100 5.25 7.75 -2.10
CA SER A 100 6.64 7.65 -2.54
C SER A 100 6.90 6.48 -3.49
N GLN A 101 6.07 5.44 -3.46
CA GLN A 101 6.26 4.21 -4.24
C GLN A 101 5.32 4.08 -5.44
N THR A 102 4.44 5.05 -5.68
CA THR A 102 3.48 4.97 -6.79
C THR A 102 3.49 6.23 -7.63
N ALA A 103 3.09 6.09 -8.89
CA ALA A 103 2.87 7.24 -9.74
C ALA A 103 1.72 8.12 -9.17
N SER A 104 1.82 9.43 -9.39
CA SER A 104 0.76 10.35 -8.99
C SER A 104 -0.58 9.95 -9.64
N GLY A 105 -1.63 9.90 -8.83
CA GLY A 105 -2.96 9.47 -9.26
C GLY A 105 -3.12 7.96 -9.45
N SER A 106 -2.19 7.13 -8.97
CA SER A 106 -2.38 5.68 -8.95
C SER A 106 -3.64 5.27 -8.16
N PRO A 107 -4.25 4.12 -8.45
CA PRO A 107 -5.37 3.62 -7.66
C PRO A 107 -5.06 3.53 -6.16
N LEU A 108 -3.82 3.15 -5.80
CA LEU A 108 -3.41 3.08 -4.40
C LEU A 108 -3.34 4.47 -3.75
N SER A 109 -2.73 5.46 -4.41
CA SER A 109 -2.66 6.82 -3.87
C SER A 109 -4.05 7.45 -3.76
N GLN A 110 -4.93 7.22 -4.74
CA GLN A 110 -6.31 7.70 -4.70
C GLN A 110 -7.13 7.08 -3.57
N LEU A 111 -6.95 5.77 -3.30
CA LEU A 111 -7.61 5.12 -2.16
C LEU A 111 -7.16 5.76 -0.84
N VAL A 112 -5.86 5.99 -0.67
CA VAL A 112 -5.30 6.64 0.52
C VAL A 112 -5.84 8.06 0.66
N LEU A 113 -5.82 8.87 -0.40
CA LEU A 113 -6.37 10.23 -0.39
C LEU A 113 -7.84 10.24 0.01
N ALA A 114 -8.67 9.42 -0.62
CA ALA A 114 -10.09 9.34 -0.33
C ALA A 114 -10.33 9.00 1.15
N PHE A 115 -9.53 8.09 1.71
CA PHE A 115 -9.61 7.73 3.11
C PHE A 115 -9.24 8.90 4.03
N LEU A 116 -8.17 9.62 3.70
CA LEU A 116 -7.73 10.79 4.45
C LEU A 116 -8.77 11.90 4.40
N VAL A 117 -9.27 12.27 3.22
CA VAL A 117 -10.30 13.31 3.05
C VAL A 117 -11.55 13.00 3.87
N GLN A 118 -11.99 11.74 3.88
CA GLN A 118 -13.18 11.33 4.62
C GLN A 118 -12.99 11.39 6.15
N ASN A 119 -11.78 11.13 6.65
CA ASN A 119 -11.55 10.90 8.08
C ASN A 119 -10.60 11.92 8.73
N TRP A 120 -10.14 12.94 8.01
CA TRP A 120 -9.06 13.85 8.45
C TRP A 120 -9.27 14.46 9.84
N HIS A 121 -10.53 14.70 10.20
CA HIS A 121 -10.91 15.32 11.49
C HIS A 121 -11.06 14.32 12.64
N ASP A 122 -10.99 13.01 12.39
CA ASP A 122 -11.14 11.97 13.41
C ASP A 122 -9.77 11.50 13.92
N SER A 123 -9.39 11.97 15.11
CA SER A 123 -8.12 11.63 15.76
C SER A 123 -8.01 10.17 16.22
N ASP A 124 -9.12 9.41 16.25
CA ASP A 124 -9.07 7.97 16.52
C ASP A 124 -8.66 7.20 15.24
N ILE A 125 -8.89 7.79 14.06
CA ILE A 125 -8.65 7.19 12.75
C ILE A 125 -7.35 7.69 12.12
N ILE A 126 -7.07 8.99 12.23
CA ILE A 126 -5.82 9.59 11.74
C ILE A 126 -4.82 9.64 12.89
N HIS A 127 -3.77 8.83 12.78
CA HIS A 127 -2.79 8.69 13.85
C HIS A 127 -1.72 9.76 13.74
N TYR A 128 -1.73 10.69 14.70
CA TYR A 128 -0.69 11.69 14.89
C TYR A 128 0.30 11.17 15.93
N ASP A 129 1.55 10.97 15.53
CA ASP A 129 2.60 10.48 16.43
C ASP A 129 3.22 11.58 17.32
N GLY A 130 2.73 12.83 17.21
CA GLY A 130 3.21 13.99 17.96
C GLY A 130 4.65 14.41 17.62
N GLY A 131 5.29 13.75 16.65
CA GLY A 131 6.73 13.82 16.39
C GLY A 131 7.12 14.56 15.12
N GLY A 132 6.19 15.25 14.46
CA GLY A 132 6.49 15.98 13.23
C GLY A 132 6.40 15.12 11.95
N SER A 133 5.95 13.86 12.04
CA SER A 133 5.98 12.95 10.89
C SER A 133 5.01 13.35 9.78
N TRP A 134 3.88 13.96 10.12
CA TRP A 134 2.95 14.50 9.11
C TRP A 134 3.55 15.70 8.37
N GLU A 135 4.34 16.53 9.05
CA GLU A 135 5.09 17.64 8.47
C GLU A 135 6.11 17.14 7.44
N LEU A 136 6.74 16.00 7.71
CA LEU A 136 7.62 15.33 6.73
C LEU A 136 6.84 14.82 5.52
N VAL A 137 5.69 14.18 5.74
CA VAL A 137 4.78 13.75 4.65
C VAL A 137 4.39 14.96 3.79
N TRP A 138 4.00 16.08 4.39
CA TRP A 138 3.61 17.29 3.65
C TRP A 138 4.78 17.93 2.91
N ALA A 139 5.98 17.90 3.47
CA ALA A 139 7.17 18.43 2.81
C ALA A 139 7.55 17.60 1.57
N GLN A 140 7.37 16.28 1.63
CA GLN A 140 7.67 15.37 0.53
C GLN A 140 6.55 15.32 -0.51
N HIS A 141 5.30 15.42 -0.08
CA HIS A 141 4.11 15.28 -0.91
C HIS A 141 3.21 16.54 -0.80
N PRO A 142 3.65 17.70 -1.34
CA PRO A 142 2.94 18.96 -1.17
C PRO A 142 1.54 18.95 -1.81
N THR A 143 1.36 18.25 -2.94
CA THR A 143 0.04 18.15 -3.59
C THR A 143 -0.98 17.42 -2.72
N LEU A 144 -0.55 16.40 -1.97
CA LEU A 144 -1.42 15.71 -1.00
C LEU A 144 -1.88 16.66 0.10
N ARG A 145 -0.99 17.53 0.59
CA ARG A 145 -1.35 18.54 1.58
C ARG A 145 -2.41 19.51 1.04
N ASP A 146 -2.19 20.02 -0.18
CA ASP A 146 -3.08 20.99 -0.82
C ASP A 146 -4.47 20.41 -1.12
N GLU A 147 -4.57 19.10 -1.31
CA GLU A 147 -5.85 18.40 -1.49
C GLU A 147 -6.60 18.13 -0.18
N LEU A 148 -5.91 18.16 0.97
CA LEU A 148 -6.47 17.87 2.29
C LEU A 148 -6.81 19.11 3.13
N LEU A 149 -6.11 20.24 2.92
CA LEU A 149 -6.21 21.48 3.71
C LEU A 149 -6.73 22.66 2.89
#